data_AF-A0A957FEN2-F1
#
_entry.id   AF-A0A957FEN2-F1
#
_cell.length_a   1.000
_cell.length_b   1.000
_cell.length_c   1.000
_cell.angle_alpha   90.00
_cell.angle_beta   90.00
_cell.angle_gamma   90.00
#
_symmetry.space_group_name_H-M   'P 1'
#
loop_
_entity.id
_entity.type
_entity.pdbx_description
1 polymer ?
#
loop_
_entity_poly.entity_id
_entity_poly.type
_entity_poly.pdbx_seq_one_letter_code
_entity_poly.pdbx_strand_id
1 'polypeptide(L)'
;MSRQDQPHLFFLGGTLVLQGVGQETAVPPFFRWLNGHWRCEAVHYRHVLPWLRQQHLENRVPHWTNLDAALQDGRSPHDYQLESLRAWHAADRWGSIVLPTGAGKTFVALRALAETAVSALVVVPTIDLLHQWYARLET
;
A
#
# COMPACT_ATOMS: atom_id res chain seq x y z
N MET A 1 -31.29 -7.13 11.28
CA MET A 1 -30.47 -6.10 10.62
C MET A 1 -29.81 -6.71 9.39
N SER A 2 -30.20 -6.24 8.22
CA SER A 2 -29.63 -6.62 6.92
C SER A 2 -28.15 -6.24 6.86
N ARG A 3 -27.32 -7.09 6.24
CA ARG A 3 -25.86 -6.91 6.05
C ARG A 3 -25.48 -5.58 5.33
N GLN A 4 -26.47 -4.88 4.77
CA GLN A 4 -26.31 -3.62 4.06
C GLN A 4 -26.20 -2.38 4.96
N ASP A 5 -26.57 -2.46 6.25
CA ASP A 5 -26.56 -1.33 7.19
C ASP A 5 -25.34 -1.28 8.12
N GLN A 6 -24.35 -2.15 7.94
CA GLN A 6 -23.16 -2.15 8.81
C GLN A 6 -22.29 -0.91 8.52
N PRO A 7 -21.89 -0.12 9.54
CA PRO A 7 -20.95 0.97 9.38
C PRO A 7 -19.60 0.48 8.79
N HIS A 8 -19.11 1.18 7.77
CA HIS A 8 -17.98 0.72 6.98
C HIS A 8 -17.15 1.85 6.38
N LEU A 9 -15.90 1.55 6.04
CA LEU A 9 -14.99 2.41 5.30
C LEU A 9 -14.87 1.93 3.86
N PHE A 10 -15.00 2.84 2.88
CA PHE A 10 -14.78 2.53 1.47
C PHE A 10 -13.99 3.63 0.75
N PHE A 11 -13.45 3.31 -0.42
CA PHE A 11 -12.72 4.26 -1.27
C PHE A 11 -13.67 4.92 -2.28
N LEU A 12 -13.56 6.25 -2.44
CA LEU A 12 -14.28 6.98 -3.48
C LEU A 12 -13.47 8.21 -3.93
N GLY A 13 -13.08 8.22 -5.21
CA GLY A 13 -12.48 9.40 -5.86
C GLY A 13 -11.25 9.96 -5.15
N GLY A 14 -10.31 9.11 -4.72
CA GLY A 14 -9.09 9.53 -4.02
C GLY A 14 -9.24 9.74 -2.51
N THR A 15 -10.44 9.49 -1.96
CA THR A 15 -10.73 9.65 -0.53
C THR A 15 -11.21 8.36 0.10
N LEU A 16 -11.08 8.26 1.42
CA LEU A 16 -11.76 7.28 2.26
C LEU A 16 -13.04 7.91 2.79
N VAL A 17 -14.13 7.15 2.79
CA VAL A 17 -15.45 7.59 3.25
C VAL A 17 -15.95 6.63 4.31
N LEU A 18 -16.36 7.17 5.46
CA LEU A 18 -17.07 6.39 6.49
C LEU A 18 -18.58 6.50 6.25
N GLN A 19 -19.21 5.35 6.01
CA GLN A 19 -20.66 5.22 5.90
C GLN A 19 -21.24 4.76 7.24
N GLY A 20 -22.37 5.33 7.64
CA GLY A 20 -23.06 4.92 8.88
C GLY A 20 -22.34 5.33 10.17
N VAL A 21 -21.43 6.30 10.10
CA VAL A 21 -20.72 6.87 11.25
C VAL A 21 -21.19 8.31 11.46
N GLY A 22 -21.79 8.59 12.63
CA GLY A 22 -22.36 9.90 12.97
C GLY A 22 -21.31 10.99 13.16
N GLN A 23 -21.73 12.26 13.02
CA GLN A 23 -20.86 13.43 13.14
C GLN A 23 -20.33 13.66 14.56
N GLU A 24 -20.98 13.07 15.56
CA GLU A 24 -20.57 13.07 16.96
C GLU A 24 -19.47 12.04 17.27
N THR A 25 -19.18 11.13 16.33
CA THR A 25 -18.16 10.09 16.53
C THR A 25 -16.76 10.71 16.55
N ALA A 26 -15.96 10.34 17.55
CA ALA A 26 -14.54 10.68 17.59
C ALA A 26 -13.77 9.90 16.52
N VAL A 27 -13.47 10.57 15.40
CA VAL A 27 -12.72 10.03 14.26
C VAL A 27 -11.25 10.51 14.28
N PRO A 28 -10.33 9.82 13.57
CA PRO A 28 -8.96 10.30 13.39
C PRO A 28 -8.92 11.71 12.80
N PRO A 29 -7.91 12.54 13.14
CA PRO A 29 -7.85 13.95 12.79
C PRO A 29 -7.77 14.22 11.28
N PHE A 30 -7.48 13.21 10.46
CA PHE A 30 -7.46 13.30 9.00
C PHE A 30 -8.87 13.48 8.41
N PHE A 31 -9.91 13.06 9.13
CA PHE A 31 -11.29 13.11 8.65
C PHE A 31 -11.92 14.48 8.81
N ARG A 32 -12.71 14.85 7.79
CA ARG A 32 -13.55 16.04 7.77
C ARG A 32 -14.98 15.66 7.43
N TRP A 33 -15.94 16.33 8.04
CA TRP A 33 -17.35 16.13 7.72
C TRP A 33 -17.70 16.87 6.43
N LEU A 34 -18.04 16.14 5.37
CA LEU A 34 -18.33 16.67 4.04
C LEU A 34 -19.54 15.93 3.44
N ASN A 35 -20.57 16.67 3.04
CA ASN A 35 -21.78 16.14 2.38
C ASN A 35 -22.40 14.95 3.15
N GLY A 36 -22.53 15.07 4.46
CA GLY A 36 -23.17 14.07 5.32
C GLY A 36 -22.32 12.85 5.66
N HIS A 37 -21.02 12.85 5.34
CA HIS A 37 -20.12 11.74 5.63
C HIS A 37 -18.76 12.24 6.12
N TRP A 38 -18.07 11.43 6.92
CA TRP A 38 -16.66 11.66 7.20
C TRP A 38 -15.80 11.24 6.01
N ARG A 39 -14.93 12.14 5.55
CA ARG A 39 -13.99 11.89 4.45
C ARG A 39 -12.56 12.32 4.77
N CYS A 40 -11.58 11.58 4.29
CA CYS A 40 -10.16 11.97 4.31
C CYS A 40 -9.43 11.49 3.05
N GLU A 41 -8.23 11.99 2.77
CA GLU A 41 -7.43 11.52 1.63
C GLU A 41 -7.02 10.05 1.79
N ALA A 42 -7.05 9.29 0.69
CA ALA A 42 -6.73 7.85 0.70
C ALA A 42 -5.31 7.52 1.16
N VAL A 43 -4.38 8.46 1.06
CA VAL A 43 -3.01 8.31 1.58
C VAL A 43 -2.97 8.04 3.09
N HIS A 44 -4.01 8.44 3.84
CA HIS A 44 -4.10 8.19 5.27
C HIS A 44 -4.59 6.78 5.62
N TYR A 45 -4.92 5.93 4.65
CA TYR A 45 -5.52 4.61 4.87
C TYR A 45 -4.81 3.78 5.93
N ARG A 46 -3.48 3.70 5.84
CA ARG A 46 -2.65 2.97 6.79
C ARG A 46 -2.79 3.48 8.23
N HIS A 47 -2.90 4.79 8.42
CA HIS A 47 -3.09 5.41 9.74
C HIS A 47 -4.52 5.26 10.27
N VAL A 48 -5.50 5.04 9.37
CA VAL A 48 -6.90 4.81 9.74
C VAL A 48 -7.13 3.36 10.19
N LEU A 49 -6.36 2.40 9.69
CA LEU A 49 -6.54 0.96 9.99
C LEU A 49 -6.63 0.61 11.48
N PRO A 50 -5.75 1.12 12.38
CA PRO A 50 -5.85 0.80 13.81
C PRO A 50 -7.18 1.25 14.41
N TRP A 51 -7.62 2.47 14.08
CA TRP A 51 -8.90 3.01 14.55
C TRP A 51 -10.08 2.22 13.96
N LEU A 52 -10.04 1.87 12.67
CA LEU A 52 -11.08 1.08 12.00
C LEU A 52 -11.29 -0.28 12.71
N ARG A 53 -10.18 -0.94 13.09
CA ARG A 53 -10.20 -2.21 13.83
C ARG A 53 -10.77 -2.04 15.24
N GLN A 54 -10.37 -0.98 15.96
CA GLN A 54 -10.88 -0.68 17.31
C GLN A 54 -12.39 -0.40 17.32
N GLN A 55 -12.90 0.25 16.28
CA GLN A 55 -14.32 0.55 16.13
C GLN A 55 -15.13 -0.62 15.54
N HIS A 56 -14.49 -1.76 15.22
CA HIS A 56 -15.12 -2.92 14.59
C HIS A 56 -15.89 -2.59 13.29
N LEU A 57 -15.40 -1.60 12.55
CA LEU A 57 -15.99 -1.16 11.30
C LEU A 57 -15.54 -2.07 10.15
N GLU A 58 -16.44 -2.33 9.21
CA GLU A 58 -16.11 -3.12 8.04
C GLU A 58 -15.13 -2.35 7.12
N ASN A 59 -14.10 -3.03 6.65
CA ASN A 59 -13.09 -2.46 5.77
C ASN A 59 -13.34 -2.89 4.31
N ARG A 60 -14.00 -2.03 3.52
CA ARG A 60 -14.28 -2.23 2.09
C ARG A 60 -13.31 -1.48 1.18
N VAL A 61 -12.15 -1.08 1.68
CA VAL A 61 -11.11 -0.42 0.89
C VAL A 61 -10.25 -1.40 0.07
N PRO A 62 -9.82 -2.56 0.60
CA PRO A 62 -8.94 -3.48 -0.11
C PRO A 62 -9.55 -4.03 -1.40
N HIS A 63 -8.86 -3.78 -2.51
CA HIS A 63 -9.18 -4.36 -3.83
C HIS A 63 -7.92 -4.82 -4.57
N TRP A 64 -6.84 -5.08 -3.84
CA TRP A 64 -5.60 -5.63 -4.41
C TRP A 64 -5.72 -7.14 -4.60
N THR A 65 -4.99 -7.65 -5.59
CA THR A 65 -4.95 -9.08 -5.90
C THR A 65 -3.67 -9.66 -5.32
N ASN A 66 -3.77 -10.83 -4.66
CA ASN A 66 -2.58 -11.58 -4.28
C ASN A 66 -1.92 -12.11 -5.55
N LEU A 67 -0.60 -11.93 -5.67
CA LEU A 67 0.17 -12.40 -6.81
C LEU A 67 0.93 -13.65 -6.42
N ASP A 68 0.75 -14.72 -7.18
CA ASP A 68 1.64 -15.88 -7.16
C ASP A 68 2.82 -15.59 -8.10
N ALA A 69 3.69 -14.66 -7.68
CA ALA A 69 4.80 -14.18 -8.47
C ALA A 69 6.12 -14.67 -7.86
N ALA A 70 6.67 -15.73 -8.43
CA ALA A 70 8.06 -16.10 -8.20
C ALA A 70 8.96 -15.25 -9.08
N LEU A 71 9.96 -14.58 -8.49
CA LEU A 71 11.00 -13.94 -9.28
C LEU A 71 11.80 -15.00 -10.02
N GLN A 72 11.84 -14.89 -11.35
CA GLN A 72 12.70 -15.71 -12.19
C GLN A 72 14.11 -15.09 -12.30
N ASP A 73 14.63 -14.62 -11.17
CA ASP A 73 15.96 -14.02 -11.08
C ASP A 73 16.87 -14.87 -10.19
N GLY A 74 17.76 -15.64 -10.82
CA GLY A 74 18.70 -16.54 -10.15
C GLY A 74 19.89 -15.84 -9.46
N ARG A 75 19.98 -14.51 -9.52
CA ARG A 75 21.07 -13.77 -8.86
C ARG A 75 20.91 -13.80 -7.35
N SER A 76 22.04 -13.97 -6.66
CA SER A 76 22.08 -13.85 -5.20
C SER A 76 22.22 -12.38 -4.79
N PRO A 77 21.41 -11.88 -3.83
CA PRO A 77 21.57 -10.53 -3.31
C PRO A 77 22.90 -10.36 -2.57
N HIS A 78 23.48 -9.17 -2.68
CA HIS A 78 24.59 -8.76 -1.82
C HIS A 78 24.11 -8.48 -0.38
N ASP A 79 25.02 -8.49 0.59
CA ASP A 79 24.70 -8.28 2.01
C ASP A 79 23.97 -6.95 2.27
N TYR A 80 24.42 -5.86 1.65
CA TYR A 80 23.77 -4.55 1.80
C TYR A 80 22.35 -4.51 1.21
N GLN A 81 22.07 -5.33 0.19
CA GLN A 81 20.73 -5.46 -0.39
C GLN A 81 19.81 -6.21 0.57
N LEU A 82 20.30 -7.30 1.16
CA LEU A 82 19.57 -8.04 2.21
C LEU A 82 19.31 -7.17 3.44
N GLU A 83 20.30 -6.41 3.89
CA GLU A 83 20.14 -5.48 5.00
C GLU A 83 19.06 -4.43 4.70
N SER A 84 19.08 -3.84 3.51
CA SER A 84 18.07 -2.85 3.11
C SER A 84 16.65 -3.42 3.08
N LEU A 85 16.48 -4.67 2.60
CA LEU A 85 15.20 -5.37 2.62
C LEU A 85 14.73 -5.64 4.05
N ARG A 86 15.62 -6.14 4.93
CA ARG A 86 15.30 -6.41 6.34
C ARG A 86 14.89 -5.13 7.06
N ALA A 87 15.60 -4.03 6.85
CA ALA A 87 15.26 -2.74 7.46
C ALA A 87 13.88 -2.25 6.99
N TRP A 88 13.58 -2.40 5.69
CA TRP A 88 12.27 -2.05 5.14
C TRP A 88 11.14 -2.94 5.67
N HIS A 89 11.37 -4.25 5.83
CA HIS A 89 10.41 -5.15 6.49
C HIS A 89 10.18 -4.79 7.95
N ALA A 90 11.25 -4.45 8.70
CA ALA A 90 11.15 -4.01 10.09
C ALA A 90 10.37 -2.69 10.23
N ALA A 91 10.36 -1.86 9.19
CA ALA A 91 9.51 -0.68 9.08
C ALA A 91 8.09 -0.99 8.55
N ASP A 92 7.66 -2.25 8.63
CA ASP A 92 6.38 -2.75 8.13
C ASP A 92 6.11 -2.33 6.68
N ARG A 93 7.16 -2.47 5.86
CA ARG A 93 7.17 -2.22 4.41
C ARG A 93 6.84 -0.78 4.05
N TRP A 94 7.11 0.16 4.96
CA TRP A 94 6.94 1.59 4.73
C TRP A 94 8.26 2.33 4.94
N GLY A 95 8.78 2.90 3.86
CA GLY A 95 9.92 3.80 3.91
C GLY A 95 10.62 3.90 2.57
N SER A 96 11.82 4.48 2.59
CA SER A 96 12.67 4.64 1.41
C SER A 96 13.97 3.86 1.60
N ILE A 97 14.37 3.13 0.56
CA ILE A 97 15.71 2.53 0.47
C ILE A 97 16.56 3.41 -0.45
N VAL A 98 17.68 3.92 0.07
CA VAL A 98 18.61 4.77 -0.68
C VAL A 98 19.89 3.99 -0.97
N LEU A 99 20.20 3.79 -2.25
CA LEU A 99 21.42 3.13 -2.71
C LEU A 99 22.03 3.92 -3.87
N PRO A 100 23.35 3.89 -4.07
CA PRO A 100 24.01 4.56 -5.20
C PRO A 100 23.52 3.99 -6.55
N THR A 101 23.77 4.73 -7.63
CA THR A 101 23.55 4.23 -9.00
C THR A 101 24.40 2.97 -9.22
N GLY A 102 23.90 2.02 -10.01
CA GLY A 102 24.58 0.74 -10.23
C GLY A 102 24.43 -0.31 -9.12
N ALA A 103 24.09 0.06 -7.88
CA ALA A 103 24.00 -0.89 -6.75
C ALA A 103 22.76 -1.81 -6.74
N GLY A 104 22.00 -1.87 -7.83
CA GLY A 104 20.87 -2.80 -7.96
C GLY A 104 19.59 -2.40 -7.20
N LYS A 105 19.25 -1.11 -7.12
CA LYS A 105 17.95 -0.65 -6.55
C LYS A 105 16.74 -1.38 -7.12
N THR A 106 16.72 -1.58 -8.45
CA THR A 106 15.65 -2.32 -9.13
C THR A 106 15.59 -3.76 -8.65
N PHE A 107 16.74 -4.42 -8.44
CA PHE A 107 16.77 -5.79 -7.94
C PHE A 107 16.23 -5.89 -6.51
N VAL A 108 16.61 -4.96 -5.62
CA VAL A 108 16.01 -4.86 -4.27
C VAL A 108 14.50 -4.67 -4.34
N ALA A 109 14.02 -3.77 -5.21
CA ALA A 109 12.59 -3.53 -5.34
C ALA A 109 11.82 -4.75 -5.90
N LEU A 110 12.37 -5.47 -6.87
CA LEU A 110 11.80 -6.72 -7.38
C LEU A 110 11.66 -7.76 -6.27
N ARG A 111 12.70 -7.94 -5.44
CA ARG A 111 12.66 -8.81 -4.25
C ARG A 111 11.55 -8.39 -3.27
N ALA A 112 11.44 -7.09 -2.99
CA ALA A 112 10.39 -6.56 -2.13
C ALA A 112 8.98 -6.83 -2.69
N LEU A 113 8.79 -6.70 -4.01
CA LEU A 113 7.51 -7.01 -4.68
C LEU A 113 7.14 -8.49 -4.50
N ALA A 114 8.10 -9.39 -4.77
CA ALA A 114 7.88 -10.83 -4.65
C ALA A 114 7.61 -11.28 -3.20
N GLU A 115 8.33 -10.72 -2.24
CA GLU A 115 8.14 -11.01 -0.81
C GLU A 115 6.85 -10.39 -0.24
N THR A 116 6.26 -9.41 -0.92
CA THR A 116 4.96 -8.82 -0.54
C THR A 116 3.79 -9.53 -1.22
N ALA A 117 4.00 -10.12 -2.40
CA ALA A 117 3.05 -10.99 -3.09
C ALA A 117 1.64 -10.41 -3.28
N VAL A 118 1.56 -9.10 -3.57
CA VAL A 118 0.30 -8.40 -3.89
C VAL A 118 0.50 -7.49 -5.09
N SER A 119 -0.60 -7.16 -5.78
CA SER A 119 -0.59 -6.22 -6.90
C SER A 119 0.03 -4.89 -6.49
N ALA A 120 1.00 -4.41 -7.26
CA ALA A 120 1.77 -3.20 -6.97
C ALA A 120 1.76 -2.22 -8.16
N LEU A 121 1.86 -0.93 -7.85
CA LEU A 121 2.05 0.14 -8.82
C LEU A 121 3.49 0.65 -8.73
N VAL A 122 4.26 0.48 -9.81
CA VAL A 122 5.60 1.06 -9.92
C VAL A 122 5.49 2.38 -10.69
N VAL A 123 5.89 3.48 -10.04
CA VAL A 123 5.87 4.83 -10.65
C VAL A 123 7.30 5.26 -10.95
N VAL A 124 7.55 5.70 -12.18
CA VAL A 124 8.86 6.14 -12.68
C VAL A 124 8.75 7.48 -13.40
N PRO A 125 9.82 8.29 -13.44
CA PRO A 125 9.74 9.65 -13.98
C PRO A 125 9.79 9.74 -15.51
N THR A 126 10.22 8.67 -16.21
CA THR A 126 10.38 8.67 -17.68
C THR A 126 9.88 7.38 -18.32
N ILE A 127 9.52 7.46 -19.60
CA ILE A 127 9.09 6.31 -20.42
C ILE A 127 10.22 5.28 -20.57
N ASP A 128 11.47 5.71 -20.70
CA ASP A 128 12.61 4.79 -20.78
C ASP A 128 12.74 3.92 -19.53
N LEU A 129 12.53 4.51 -18.35
CA LEU A 129 12.51 3.76 -17.09
C LEU A 129 11.30 2.82 -17.02
N LEU A 130 10.16 3.20 -17.59
CA LEU A 130 8.98 2.32 -17.66
C LEU A 130 9.32 1.07 -18.47
N HIS A 131 9.90 1.22 -19.66
CA HIS A 131 10.34 0.08 -20.47
C HIS A 131 11.40 -0.77 -19.76
N GLN A 132 12.33 -0.14 -19.04
CA GLN A 132 13.32 -0.86 -18.24
C GLN A 132 12.64 -1.73 -17.17
N TRP A 133 11.64 -1.21 -16.45
CA TRP A 133 10.92 -1.96 -15.43
C TRP A 133 10.08 -3.08 -16.03
N TYR A 134 9.39 -2.81 -17.14
CA TYR A 134 8.59 -3.79 -17.85
C TYR A 134 9.42 -5.02 -18.24
N ALA A 135 10.58 -4.79 -18.87
CA ALA A 135 11.48 -5.87 -19.26
C ALA A 135 11.97 -6.73 -18.08
N ARG A 136 12.07 -6.17 -16.86
CA ARG A 136 12.49 -6.91 -15.65
C ARG A 136 11.35 -7.61 -14.91
N LEU A 137 10.09 -7.31 -15.25
CA LEU A 137 8.91 -7.94 -14.68
C LEU A 137 8.36 -9.06 -15.58
N GLU A 138 8.64 -9.01 -16.89
CA GLU A 138 8.30 -10.10 -17.82
C GLU A 138 9.28 -11.28 -17.77
N THR A 139 10.49 -11.07 -17.25
CA THR A 139 11.56 -12.06 -17.20
C THR A 139 11.71 -12.70 -15.85
#